data_AF-A0A2J5PD24-F1
#
_entry.id   AF-A0A2J5PD24-F1
#
_cell.length_a   1.000
_cell.length_b   1.000
_cell.length_c   1.000
_cell.angle_alpha   90.00
_cell.angle_beta   90.00
_cell.angle_gamma   90.00
#
_symmetry.space_group_name_H-M   'P 1'
#
loop_
_entity.id
_entity.type
_entity.pdbx_description
1 polymer ?
#
loop_
_entity_poly.entity_id
_entity_poly.type
_entity_poly.pdbx_seq_one_letter_code
_entity_poly.pdbx_strand_id
1 'polypeptide(L)'
;QLPGYSRGNIPPGSSLVLERWRDTHSGKRYLRVYFQAQSLDDLRRLQTPDSQHPLLRQEWHQAGCRTTAVGTLCPYQAALTALGRNIDPQSAPAVEMVLP
;
A
#
# COMPACT_ATOMS: atom_id res chain seq x y z
N GLN A 1 -11.34 -0.03 -5.71
CA GLN A 1 -11.60 -1.48 -5.56
C GLN A 1 -10.73 -2.20 -6.58
N LEU A 2 -10.26 -3.43 -6.31
CA LEU A 2 -9.55 -4.20 -7.35
C LEU A 2 -10.55 -4.79 -8.36
N PRO A 3 -10.29 -4.72 -9.69
CA PRO A 3 -11.14 -5.33 -10.70
C PRO A 3 -11.38 -6.82 -10.45
N GLY A 4 -12.60 -7.30 -10.73
CA GLY A 4 -12.97 -8.71 -10.54
C GLY A 4 -13.19 -9.16 -9.09
N TYR A 5 -12.88 -8.32 -8.10
CA TYR A 5 -13.12 -8.58 -6.69
C TYR A 5 -14.23 -7.70 -6.12
N SER A 6 -14.99 -8.24 -5.15
CA SER A 6 -15.91 -7.43 -4.34
C SER A 6 -15.14 -6.46 -3.43
N ARG A 7 -15.82 -5.42 -2.95
CA ARG A 7 -15.23 -4.42 -2.06
C ARG A 7 -14.69 -5.09 -0.79
N GLY A 8 -13.42 -4.85 -0.48
CA GLY A 8 -12.78 -5.35 0.74
C GLY A 8 -12.33 -6.82 0.69
N ASN A 9 -12.44 -7.48 -0.46
CA ASN A 9 -11.86 -8.81 -0.62
C ASN A 9 -10.33 -8.76 -0.44
N ILE A 10 -9.77 -9.78 0.22
CA ILE A 10 -8.34 -9.95 0.45
C ILE A 10 -7.91 -11.25 -0.24
N PRO A 11 -7.47 -11.20 -1.52
CA PRO A 11 -7.10 -12.40 -2.27
C PRO A 11 -5.89 -13.14 -1.67
N PRO A 12 -5.73 -14.46 -1.91
CA PRO A 12 -4.56 -15.19 -1.44
C PRO A 12 -3.27 -14.64 -2.07
N GLY A 13 -2.21 -14.50 -1.25
CA GLY A 13 -0.93 -13.93 -1.69
C GLY A 13 -0.95 -12.43 -1.97
N SER A 14 -2.07 -11.74 -1.72
CA SER A 14 -2.14 -10.29 -1.77
C SER A 14 -1.36 -9.64 -0.63
N SER A 15 -1.04 -8.35 -0.77
CA SER A 15 -0.27 -7.61 0.23
C SER A 15 -0.74 -6.17 0.35
N LEU A 16 -0.77 -5.65 1.59
CA LEU A 16 -0.80 -4.22 1.88
C LEU A 16 0.64 -3.71 2.04
N VAL A 17 1.02 -2.70 1.26
CA VAL A 17 2.39 -2.21 1.21
C VAL A 17 2.44 -0.74 1.63
N LEU A 18 3.44 -0.41 2.45
CA LEU A 18 3.79 0.96 2.85
C LEU A 18 5.22 1.25 2.40
N GLU A 19 5.40 2.21 1.48
CA GLU A 19 6.71 2.61 0.97
C GLU A 19 7.03 4.04 1.43
N ARG A 20 8.24 4.23 1.96
CA ARG A 20 8.75 5.57 2.30
C ARG A 20 9.61 6.11 1.16
N TRP A 21 9.13 7.16 0.51
CA TRP A 21 9.80 7.86 -0.57
C TRP A 21 10.50 9.13 -0.09
N ARG A 22 11.53 9.57 -0.81
CA ARG A 22 12.26 10.81 -0.54
C ARG A 22 12.43 11.60 -1.82
N ASP A 23 12.04 12.86 -1.81
CA ASP A 23 12.41 13.81 -2.86
C ASP A 23 13.92 14.09 -2.77
N THR A 24 14.64 13.83 -3.85
CA THR A 24 16.10 13.98 -3.92
C THR A 24 16.56 15.43 -3.93
N HIS A 25 15.69 16.38 -4.29
CA HIS A 25 16.04 17.80 -4.33
C HIS A 25 15.81 18.46 -2.96
N SER A 26 14.64 18.24 -2.36
CA SER A 26 14.26 18.90 -1.10
C SER A 26 14.50 18.07 0.16
N GLY A 27 14.77 16.77 0.01
CA GLY A 27 14.88 15.82 1.13
C GLY A 27 13.53 15.48 1.80
N LYS A 28 12.42 16.07 1.33
CA LYS A 28 11.09 15.83 1.89
C LYS A 28 10.69 14.35 1.73
N ARG A 29 10.05 13.82 2.77
CA ARG A 29 9.61 12.42 2.81
C ARG A 29 8.13 12.32 2.49
N TYR A 30 7.80 11.23 1.81
CA TYR A 30 6.44 10.88 1.44
C TYR A 30 6.16 9.42 1.77
N LEU A 31 4.89 9.10 1.94
CA LEU A 31 4.38 7.75 2.13
C LEU A 31 3.53 7.38 0.92
N ARG A 32 3.78 6.22 0.33
CA ARG A 32 2.90 5.57 -0.63
C ARG A 32 2.29 4.35 0.05
N VAL A 33 0.98 4.20 -0.06
CA VAL A 33 0.26 3.06 0.53
C VAL A 33 -0.64 2.45 -0.53
N TYR A 34 -0.53 1.14 -0.74
CA TYR A 34 -1.36 0.45 -1.71
C TYR A 34 -1.63 -0.99 -1.33
N PHE A 35 -2.76 -1.49 -1.82
CA PHE A 35 -3.10 -2.90 -1.81
C PHE A 35 -2.89 -3.49 -3.21
N GLN A 36 -2.33 -4.69 -3.29
CA GLN A 36 -2.10 -5.37 -4.57
C GLN A 36 -2.42 -6.86 -4.51
N ALA A 37 -2.89 -7.39 -5.64
CA ALA A 37 -3.20 -8.80 -5.83
C ALA A 37 -3.11 -9.18 -7.32
N GLN A 38 -3.12 -10.47 -7.61
CA GLN A 38 -3.35 -10.99 -8.96
C GLN A 38 -4.86 -11.06 -9.25
N SER A 39 -5.26 -11.13 -10.53
CA SER A 39 -6.66 -11.43 -10.87
C SER A 39 -7.02 -12.89 -10.57
N LEU A 40 -8.31 -13.22 -10.55
CA LEU A 40 -8.78 -14.59 -10.35
C LEU A 40 -8.25 -15.56 -11.42
N ASP A 41 -8.21 -15.12 -12.68
CA ASP A 41 -7.71 -15.93 -13.79
C ASP A 41 -6.19 -16.09 -13.75
N ASP A 42 -5.45 -15.04 -13.37
CA ASP A 42 -4.00 -15.12 -13.22
C ASP A 42 -3.61 -16.12 -12.12
N LEU A 43 -4.29 -16.04 -10.97
CA LEU A 43 -4.12 -17.01 -9.89
C LEU A 43 -4.43 -18.43 -10.35
N ARG A 44 -5.56 -18.64 -11.04
CA ARG A 44 -5.97 -19.95 -11.53
C ARG A 44 -4.97 -20.55 -12.53
N ARG A 45 -4.35 -19.71 -13.35
CA ARG A 45 -3.40 -20.11 -14.41
C ARG A 45 -1.94 -20.15 -13.95
N LEU A 46 -1.68 -19.80 -12.68
CA LEU A 46 -0.31 -19.61 -12.18
C LEU A 46 0.47 -18.62 -13.05
N GLN A 47 -0.21 -17.59 -13.56
CA GLN A 47 0.42 -16.56 -14.40
C GLN A 47 1.46 -15.81 -13.57
N THR A 48 2.67 -15.67 -14.12
CA THR A 48 3.70 -14.86 -13.46
C THR A 48 3.37 -13.38 -13.65
N PRO A 49 3.38 -12.55 -12.59
CA PRO A 49 3.18 -11.11 -12.74
C PRO A 49 4.31 -10.47 -13.54
N ASP A 50 3.96 -9.79 -14.63
CA ASP A 50 4.90 -9.11 -15.51
C ASP A 50 4.27 -7.83 -16.10
N SER A 51 4.88 -7.23 -17.12
CA SER A 51 4.34 -6.01 -17.75
C SER A 51 3.05 -6.23 -18.55
N GLN A 52 2.81 -7.45 -19.05
CA GLN A 52 1.60 -7.83 -19.78
C GLN A 52 0.48 -8.30 -18.83
N HIS A 53 0.86 -8.92 -17.71
CA HIS A 53 -0.04 -9.35 -16.63
C HIS A 53 0.37 -8.69 -15.31
N PRO A 54 0.22 -7.36 -15.18
CA PRO A 54 0.62 -6.67 -13.97
C PRO A 54 -0.30 -7.01 -12.80
N LEU A 55 0.22 -6.89 -11.58
CA LEU A 55 -0.63 -6.95 -10.39
C LEU A 55 -1.71 -5.88 -10.45
N LEU A 56 -2.93 -6.25 -10.07
CA LEU A 56 -3.98 -5.31 -9.74
C LEU A 56 -3.54 -4.48 -8.54
N ARG A 57 -3.67 -3.16 -8.61
CA ARG A 57 -3.25 -2.25 -7.54
C ARG A 57 -4.28 -1.17 -7.28
N GLN A 58 -4.47 -0.85 -6.00
CA GLN A 58 -5.24 0.31 -5.56
C GLN A 58 -4.44 1.10 -4.52
N GLU A 59 -4.27 2.39 -4.79
CA GLU A 59 -3.54 3.30 -3.90
C GLU A 59 -4.49 4.03 -2.95
N TRP A 60 -4.08 4.13 -1.69
CA TRP A 60 -4.72 5.01 -0.71
C TRP A 60 -4.25 6.45 -0.93
N HIS A 61 -5.16 7.40 -0.71
CA HIS A 61 -4.87 8.82 -0.84
C HIS A 61 -5.74 9.64 0.12
N GLN A 62 -5.31 10.88 0.34
CA GLN A 62 -6.01 11.90 1.08
C GLN A 62 -5.67 13.29 0.50
N ALA A 63 -6.27 14.35 1.03
CA ALA A 63 -5.91 15.71 0.66
C ALA A 63 -4.40 15.96 0.83
N GLY A 64 -3.78 16.59 -0.17
CA GLY A 64 -2.35 16.90 -0.19
C GLY A 64 -1.44 15.80 -0.75
N CYS A 65 -1.96 14.61 -1.06
CA CYS A 65 -1.22 13.62 -1.85
C CYS A 65 -1.04 14.10 -3.30
N ARG A 66 0.00 13.62 -3.96
CA ARG A 66 0.35 13.98 -5.34
C ARG A 66 0.57 12.73 -6.16
N THR A 67 0.00 12.70 -7.37
CA THR A 67 0.30 11.65 -8.36
C THR A 67 1.65 11.93 -8.99
N THR A 68 2.52 10.92 -9.03
CA THR A 68 3.87 10.99 -9.60
C THR A 68 4.12 9.79 -10.52
N ALA A 69 5.28 9.76 -11.20
CA ALA A 69 5.68 8.62 -12.02
C ALA A 69 5.83 7.31 -11.22
N VAL A 70 6.05 7.39 -9.90
CA VAL A 70 6.20 6.22 -9.02
C VAL A 70 4.92 5.90 -8.23
N GLY A 71 3.80 6.55 -8.55
CA GLY A 71 2.51 6.39 -7.87
C GLY A 71 2.12 7.59 -7.01
N THR A 72 1.10 7.39 -6.16
CA THR A 72 0.54 8.42 -5.30
C THR A 72 1.37 8.62 -4.03
N LEU A 73 1.98 9.80 -3.88
CA LEU A 73 2.83 10.15 -2.75
C LEU A 73 2.12 11.13 -1.81
N CYS A 74 1.93 10.73 -0.55
CA CYS A 74 1.30 11.54 0.48
C CYS A 74 2.37 12.12 1.44
N PRO A 75 2.23 13.37 1.91
CA PRO A 75 3.18 13.94 2.89
C PRO A 75 3.30 13.03 4.12
N TYR A 76 4.54 12.64 4.45
CA TYR A 76 4.82 11.52 5.35
C TYR A 76 4.10 11.62 6.71
N GLN A 77 4.27 12.74 7.41
CA GLN A 77 3.68 12.91 8.75
C GLN A 77 2.15 12.95 8.71
N ALA A 78 1.58 13.67 7.76
CA ALA A 78 0.12 13.77 7.61
C ALA A 78 -0.52 12.41 7.27
N ALA A 79 0.17 11.57 6.50
CA ALA A 79 -0.28 10.23 6.18
C ALA A 79 -0.25 9.30 7.40
N LEU A 80 0.85 9.30 8.16
CA LEU A 80 0.97 8.51 9.39
C LEU A 80 -0.10 8.90 10.42
N THR A 81 -0.34 10.20 10.63
CA THR A 81 -1.39 10.67 11.54
C THR A 81 -2.78 10.19 11.09
N ALA A 82 -3.09 10.25 9.80
CA ALA A 82 -4.39 9.82 9.30
C ALA A 82 -4.60 8.30 9.42
N LEU A 83 -3.58 7.50 9.08
CA LEU A 83 -3.64 6.04 9.15
C LEU A 83 -3.68 5.54 10.60
N GLY A 84 -3.00 6.23 11.52
CA GLY A 84 -2.95 5.87 12.93
C GLY A 84 -4.18 6.28 13.75
N ARG A 85 -5.11 7.05 13.18
CA ARG A 85 -6.23 7.67 13.94
C ARG A 85 -7.11 6.69 14.71
N ASN A 86 -7.25 5.46 14.20
CA ASN A 86 -8.13 4.44 14.78
C ASN A 86 -7.35 3.36 15.56
N ILE A 87 -6.07 3.58 15.88
CA ILE A 87 -5.30 2.68 16.75
C ILE A 87 -5.78 2.87 18.19
N ASP A 88 -6.13 1.77 18.86
CA ASP A 88 -6.31 1.75 20.32
C ASP A 88 -4.94 1.60 21.00
N PRO A 89 -4.47 2.61 21.75
CA PRO A 89 -3.16 2.55 22.41
C PRO A 89 -3.05 1.45 23.46
N GLN A 90 -4.15 1.02 24.09
CA GLN A 90 -4.13 -0.05 25.09
C GLN A 90 -3.95 -1.43 24.44
N SER A 91 -4.32 -1.57 23.17
CA SER A 91 -4.21 -2.80 22.38
C SER A 91 -2.98 -2.84 21.47
N ALA A 92 -2.06 -1.86 21.57
CA ALA A 92 -0.89 -1.72 20.70
C ALA A 92 0.43 -1.53 21.49
N PRO A 93 0.85 -2.50 22.34
CA PRO A 93 2.13 -2.43 23.04
C PRO A 93 3.30 -2.49 22.04
N ALA A 94 4.47 -1.97 22.46
CA ALA A 94 5.69 -2.10 21.68
C ALA A 94 6.11 -3.57 21.55
N VAL A 95 6.53 -3.99 20.36
CA VAL A 95 7.01 -5.33 20.05
C VAL A 95 8.35 -5.24 19.33
N GLU A 96 9.32 -6.06 19.73
CA GLU A 96 10.58 -6.22 19.01
C GLU A 96 10.34 -6.93 17.68
N MET A 97 10.67 -6.24 16.58
CA MET A 97 10.50 -6.80 15.24
C MET A 97 11.59 -7.81 14.88
N VAL A 98 12.73 -7.77 15.59
CA VAL A 98 13.80 -8.76 15.47
C VAL A 98 13.51 -9.86 16.50
N LEU A 99 13.25 -11.08 16.01
CA LEU A 99 13.00 -12.24 16.86
C LEU A 99 14.28 -12.63 17.62
N PRO A 100 14.16 -13.14 18.85
CA PRO A 100 15.30 -13.57 19.67
C PRO A 100 16.09 -14.73 19.06
#